data_AF-A0A4Q8ACN9-F1
#
_entry.id   AF-A0A4Q8ACN9-F1
#
_cell.length_a   1.000
_cell.length_b   1.000
_cell.length_c   1.000
_cell.angle_alpha   90.00
_cell.angle_beta   90.00
_cell.angle_gamma   90.00
#
_symmetry.space_group_name_H-M   'P 1'
#
loop_
_entity.id
_entity.type
_entity.pdbx_description
1 polymer ?
#
loop_
_entity_poly.entity_id
_entity_poly.type
_entity_poly.pdbx_seq_one_letter_code
_entity_poly.pdbx_strand_id
1 'polypeptide(L)'
;MSNQYQKLVNTGVTKNIAKQLGLPRPAMLRRYAAGEPLVPGPVLVLGDGASAQPAADLLLGWGLDVLRHLAPGRKVGAVVVAYDDVARPGDLADVALNLGPAVKSLLPGGRVVSISRPVRDGLDPEQAAARQGVDGLVRSLGRELRGGATANGLLLAEGIDMNAASAQAGLRFLLSGRSAYVDGQFIEVSGTRGTLPGDWEKPLAGKVAVVTGAARGIGAAIAKTLARDGAKVVAVDVPAAGGALAKVANEVRGTALQLDVTRADAGHLIIEHATQRHGGLDIVVHNAGITRDKLLANMDEGRWKSVIAVNTESQLRMNQAFLAAGLPGLRVVALASTSGIAGNRGQTNYAASKGGVMGMVRASAEAFAGVDGGINAVAPGFIETEMTAKVPMATRAVGRMLMPSLMQGGLPVDVAEAIAFLASDAAAGINGETLRVCGQSLIGR
;
A
#
# COMPACT_ATOMS: atom_id res chain seq x y z
N MET A 1 5.09 -21.26 6.72
CA MET A 1 4.25 -21.47 7.92
C MET A 1 2.89 -20.90 7.60
N SER A 2 1.91 -21.78 7.44
CA SER A 2 0.52 -21.39 7.23
C SER A 2 0.01 -20.57 8.43
N ASN A 3 -1.10 -19.86 8.24
CA ASN A 3 -1.89 -19.23 9.30
C ASN A 3 -2.08 -20.17 10.54
N GLN A 4 -2.00 -21.50 10.34
CA GLN A 4 -2.05 -22.51 11.40
C GLN A 4 -0.86 -22.47 12.38
N TYR A 5 0.39 -22.21 11.93
CA TYR A 5 1.51 -22.08 12.86
C TYR A 5 1.34 -20.86 13.76
N GLN A 6 0.96 -19.72 13.16
CA GLN A 6 0.73 -18.48 13.91
C GLN A 6 -0.38 -18.65 14.94
N LYS A 7 -1.49 -19.33 14.57
CA LYS A 7 -2.52 -19.71 15.52
C LYS A 7 -1.94 -20.60 16.63
N LEU A 8 -1.26 -21.68 16.26
CA LEU A 8 -0.68 -22.65 17.21
C LEU A 8 0.23 -21.98 18.24
N VAL A 9 1.15 -21.09 17.84
CA VAL A 9 2.11 -20.47 18.77
C VAL A 9 1.55 -19.28 19.54
N ASN A 10 0.34 -18.80 19.22
CA ASN A 10 -0.28 -17.65 19.87
C ASN A 10 -1.57 -17.96 20.65
N THR A 11 -2.13 -19.17 20.58
CA THR A 11 -3.36 -19.56 21.29
C THR A 11 -3.13 -20.58 22.41
N GLY A 12 -3.90 -20.51 23.50
CA GLY A 12 -4.03 -21.59 24.49
C GLY A 12 -2.72 -22.04 25.17
N VAL A 13 -2.63 -23.34 25.48
CA VAL A 13 -1.49 -23.98 26.17
C VAL A 13 -0.20 -23.94 25.33
N THR A 14 -0.33 -24.02 24.01
CA THR A 14 0.79 -24.01 23.06
C THR A 14 1.53 -22.67 23.01
N LYS A 15 0.86 -21.56 23.36
CA LYS A 15 1.52 -20.25 23.58
C LYS A 15 2.55 -20.28 24.71
N ASN A 16 2.27 -21.00 25.79
CA ASN A 16 3.16 -21.10 26.94
C ASN A 16 4.36 -21.99 26.63
N ILE A 17 4.13 -23.11 25.94
CA ILE A 17 5.18 -24.00 25.43
C ILE A 17 6.11 -23.26 24.47
N ALA A 18 5.54 -22.55 23.48
CA ALA A 18 6.33 -21.76 22.54
C ALA A 18 7.17 -20.66 23.23
N LYS A 19 6.64 -20.05 24.29
CA LYS A 19 7.37 -19.07 25.11
C LYS A 19 8.55 -19.72 25.84
N GLN A 20 8.35 -20.89 26.46
CA GLN A 20 9.39 -21.62 27.17
C GLN A 20 10.51 -22.11 26.24
N LEU A 21 10.14 -22.51 25.01
CA LEU A 21 11.07 -22.98 23.99
C LEU A 21 11.74 -21.84 23.19
N GLY A 22 11.47 -20.57 23.52
CA GLY A 22 12.02 -19.42 22.80
C GLY A 22 11.61 -19.33 21.32
N LEU A 23 10.49 -19.94 20.94
CA LEU A 23 10.07 -19.99 19.54
C LEU A 23 9.60 -18.60 19.06
N PRO A 24 9.92 -18.21 17.81
CA PRO A 24 9.42 -16.98 17.21
C PRO A 24 7.89 -16.93 17.22
N ARG A 25 7.33 -15.85 17.78
CA ARG A 25 5.89 -15.65 17.90
C ARG A 25 5.46 -14.35 17.21
N PRO A 26 5.45 -14.31 15.87
CA PRO A 26 4.91 -13.16 15.16
C PRO A 26 3.44 -12.96 15.54
N ALA A 27 3.04 -11.70 15.68
CA ALA A 27 1.67 -11.34 16.00
C ALA A 27 0.71 -11.74 14.85
N MET A 28 -0.53 -12.09 15.18
CA MET A 28 -1.57 -12.20 14.15
C MET A 28 -1.96 -10.79 13.73
N LEU A 29 -1.67 -10.42 12.48
CA LEU A 29 -1.99 -9.08 11.98
C LEU A 29 -3.49 -8.95 11.79
N ARG A 30 -4.05 -7.88 12.36
CA ARG A 30 -5.44 -7.46 12.15
C ARG A 30 -5.61 -6.98 10.72
N ARG A 31 -6.30 -7.77 9.91
CA ARG A 31 -6.68 -7.46 8.53
C ARG A 31 -8.14 -7.04 8.45
N TYR A 32 -8.53 -6.40 7.36
CA TYR A 32 -9.91 -6.00 7.14
C TYR A 32 -10.85 -7.22 7.08
N ALA A 33 -11.98 -7.10 7.76
CA ALA A 33 -13.13 -7.97 7.65
C ALA A 33 -14.39 -7.09 7.69
N ALA A 34 -15.36 -7.40 6.83
CA ALA A 34 -16.59 -6.60 6.73
C ALA A 34 -17.33 -6.58 8.07
N GLY A 35 -17.78 -5.39 8.48
CA GLY A 35 -18.48 -5.19 9.75
C GLY A 35 -17.60 -5.14 11.01
N GLU A 36 -16.28 -5.35 10.90
CA GLU A 36 -15.37 -5.03 12.01
C GLU A 36 -15.19 -3.50 12.16
N PRO A 37 -14.99 -2.99 13.39
CA PRO A 37 -14.80 -1.56 13.62
C PRO A 37 -13.56 -1.01 12.89
N LEU A 38 -13.47 0.29 12.59
CA LEU A 38 -12.29 0.84 11.91
C LEU A 38 -10.99 0.62 12.72
N VAL A 39 -11.04 0.91 14.01
CA VAL A 39 -9.97 0.73 15.00
C VAL A 39 -10.44 -0.15 16.17
N PRO A 40 -9.55 -0.90 16.85
CA PRO A 40 -9.95 -1.84 17.91
C PRO A 40 -10.27 -1.17 19.27
N GLY A 41 -10.20 0.16 19.35
CA GLY A 41 -10.41 0.93 20.59
C GLY A 41 -10.31 2.43 20.31
N PRO A 42 -10.30 3.27 21.36
CA PRO A 42 -10.26 4.72 21.19
C PRO A 42 -9.01 5.20 20.46
N VAL A 43 -9.11 6.35 19.82
CA VAL A 43 -8.00 7.02 19.13
C VAL A 43 -7.52 8.19 19.97
N LEU A 44 -6.25 8.16 20.36
CA LEU A 44 -5.61 9.30 21.01
C LEU A 44 -5.07 10.26 19.94
N VAL A 45 -5.40 11.54 20.01
CA VAL A 45 -4.82 12.58 19.16
C VAL A 45 -3.85 13.41 19.99
N LEU A 46 -2.59 13.47 19.55
CA LEU A 46 -1.50 14.19 20.20
C LEU A 46 -0.96 15.31 19.30
N GLY A 47 -0.36 16.30 19.95
CA GLY A 47 0.21 17.49 19.30
C GLY A 47 -0.78 18.63 19.19
N ASP A 48 -0.22 19.83 19.05
CA ASP A 48 -0.97 21.10 18.95
C ASP A 48 -0.87 21.70 17.53
N GLY A 49 -0.33 20.93 16.58
CA GLY A 49 -0.22 21.35 15.18
C GLY A 49 -1.58 21.57 14.51
N ALA A 50 -1.59 22.34 13.42
CA ALA A 50 -2.79 22.72 12.68
C ALA A 50 -3.70 21.54 12.29
N SER A 51 -3.15 20.34 12.10
CA SER A 51 -3.92 19.12 11.78
C SER A 51 -4.54 18.43 12.99
N ALA A 52 -4.15 18.77 14.23
CA ALA A 52 -4.56 18.03 15.42
C ALA A 52 -6.07 18.13 15.70
N GLN A 53 -6.65 19.32 15.64
CA GLN A 53 -8.08 19.50 15.88
C GLN A 53 -8.93 18.98 14.70
N PRO A 54 -8.63 19.32 13.43
CA PRO A 54 -9.33 18.75 12.29
C PRO A 54 -9.30 17.22 12.24
N ALA A 55 -8.17 16.59 12.61
CA ALA A 55 -8.10 15.13 12.70
C ALA A 55 -9.01 14.58 13.80
N ALA A 56 -9.09 15.23 14.97
CA ALA A 56 -9.99 14.83 16.04
C ALA A 56 -11.47 14.93 15.62
N ASP A 57 -11.86 16.04 14.99
CA ASP A 57 -13.22 16.26 14.51
C ASP A 57 -13.62 15.25 13.43
N LEU A 58 -12.70 14.93 12.52
CA LEU A 58 -12.89 13.90 11.51
C LEU A 58 -13.11 12.51 12.12
N LEU A 59 -12.30 12.14 13.11
CA LEU A 59 -12.41 10.85 13.80
C LEU A 59 -13.74 10.74 14.57
N LEU A 60 -14.19 11.82 15.21
CA LEU A 60 -15.52 11.91 15.83
C LEU A 60 -16.64 11.78 14.79
N GLY A 61 -16.49 12.42 13.63
CA GLY A 61 -17.41 12.30 12.50
C GLY A 61 -17.52 10.88 11.93
N TRP A 62 -16.49 10.05 12.09
CA TRP A 62 -16.53 8.61 11.78
C TRP A 62 -17.11 7.76 12.91
N GLY A 63 -17.57 8.36 14.00
CA GLY A 63 -18.16 7.66 15.14
C GLY A 63 -17.13 6.98 16.05
N LEU A 64 -15.88 7.45 16.07
CA LEU A 64 -14.83 6.90 16.94
C LEU A 64 -14.79 7.61 18.30
N ASP A 65 -14.39 6.88 19.35
CA ASP A 65 -14.04 7.45 20.66
C ASP A 65 -12.67 8.15 20.55
N VAL A 66 -12.63 9.47 20.75
CA VAL A 66 -11.43 10.30 20.57
C VAL A 66 -10.96 10.84 21.92
N LEU A 67 -9.70 10.59 22.24
CA LEU A 67 -9.02 11.09 23.43
C LEU A 67 -8.04 12.20 23.05
N ARG A 68 -7.97 13.26 23.87
CA ARG A 68 -6.92 14.30 23.79
C ARG A 68 -5.83 14.12 24.85
N HIS A 69 -6.13 13.34 25.89
CA HIS A 69 -5.20 13.00 26.96
C HIS A 69 -5.34 11.52 27.32
N LEU A 70 -4.23 10.90 27.68
CA LEU A 70 -4.20 9.49 28.06
C LEU A 70 -4.17 9.33 29.58
N ALA A 71 -5.29 8.87 30.15
CA ALA A 71 -5.34 8.51 31.56
C ALA A 71 -4.50 7.25 31.85
N PRO A 72 -3.87 7.14 33.04
CA PRO A 72 -3.11 5.95 33.42
C PRO A 72 -3.91 4.65 33.26
N GLY A 73 -3.32 3.65 32.62
CA GLY A 73 -3.93 2.33 32.41
C GLY A 73 -4.97 2.25 31.28
N ARG A 74 -5.43 3.38 30.71
CA ARG A 74 -6.34 3.38 29.57
C ARG A 74 -5.65 2.81 28.34
N LYS A 75 -6.32 1.91 27.61
CA LYS A 75 -5.83 1.34 26.34
C LYS A 75 -6.39 2.10 25.15
N VAL A 76 -5.60 2.17 24.08
CA VAL A 76 -5.94 2.86 22.83
C VAL A 76 -5.78 1.93 21.63
N GLY A 77 -6.69 2.04 20.67
CA GLY A 77 -6.60 1.33 19.39
C GLY A 77 -5.66 2.00 18.41
N ALA A 78 -5.55 3.33 18.48
CA ALA A 78 -4.62 4.08 17.64
C ALA A 78 -4.15 5.37 18.32
N VAL A 79 -3.06 5.92 17.80
CA VAL A 79 -2.55 7.25 18.12
C VAL A 79 -2.35 8.02 16.82
N VAL A 80 -2.95 9.20 16.70
CA VAL A 80 -2.70 10.15 15.61
C VAL A 80 -1.88 11.29 16.20
N VAL A 81 -0.79 11.67 15.52
CA VAL A 81 0.18 12.63 16.06
C VAL A 81 0.41 13.75 15.04
N ALA A 82 0.05 14.98 15.39
CA ALA A 82 0.27 16.15 14.57
C ALA A 82 1.68 16.75 14.80
N TYR A 83 2.49 16.74 13.74
CA TYR A 83 3.84 17.32 13.66
C TYR A 83 3.94 18.34 12.52
N ASP A 84 2.82 18.80 11.97
CA ASP A 84 2.75 19.64 10.77
C ASP A 84 3.19 21.10 11.00
N ASP A 85 3.30 21.53 12.26
CA ASP A 85 3.83 22.85 12.65
C ASP A 85 5.26 22.80 13.22
N VAL A 86 5.94 21.65 13.15
CA VAL A 86 7.34 21.54 13.60
C VAL A 86 8.22 22.41 12.71
N ALA A 87 8.86 23.42 13.30
CA ALA A 87 9.75 24.34 12.61
C ALA A 87 11.22 24.09 12.93
N ARG A 88 11.52 23.58 14.13
CA ARG A 88 12.89 23.35 14.62
C ARG A 88 13.02 21.97 15.26
N PRO A 89 14.21 21.35 15.25
CA PRO A 89 14.39 20.02 15.83
C PRO A 89 13.95 19.90 17.29
N GLY A 90 14.09 20.97 18.07
CA GLY A 90 13.67 21.02 19.48
C GLY A 90 12.16 20.89 19.68
N ASP A 91 11.35 21.29 18.69
CA ASP A 91 9.88 21.27 18.78
C ASP A 91 9.33 19.83 18.78
N LEU A 92 10.15 18.82 18.43
CA LEU A 92 9.77 17.41 18.46
C LEU A 92 9.60 16.85 19.88
N ALA A 93 10.28 17.44 20.87
CA ALA A 93 10.47 16.83 22.19
C ALA A 93 9.15 16.57 22.92
N ASP A 94 8.29 17.58 23.03
CA ASP A 94 7.06 17.48 23.83
C ASP A 94 6.10 16.42 23.28
N VAL A 95 5.90 16.42 21.97
CA VAL A 95 5.02 15.45 21.31
C VAL A 95 5.59 14.04 21.39
N ALA A 96 6.90 13.87 21.18
CA ALA A 96 7.58 12.58 21.28
C ALA A 96 7.52 11.99 22.70
N LEU A 97 7.72 12.81 23.73
CA LEU A 97 7.66 12.37 25.13
C LEU A 97 6.25 11.96 25.55
N ASN A 98 5.22 12.62 25.01
CA ASN A 98 3.81 12.24 25.24
C ASN A 98 3.40 10.99 24.44
N LEU A 99 4.05 10.71 23.31
CA LEU A 99 3.82 9.50 22.52
C LEU A 99 4.31 8.23 23.22
N GLY A 100 5.42 8.29 23.97
CA GLY A 100 6.02 7.14 24.65
C GLY A 100 5.05 6.35 25.57
N PRO A 101 4.33 7.01 26.50
CA PRO A 101 3.29 6.36 27.32
C PRO A 101 2.14 5.77 26.49
N ALA A 102 1.76 6.43 25.40
CA ALA A 102 0.69 5.97 24.52
C ALA A 102 1.07 4.68 23.78
N VAL A 103 2.33 4.54 23.37
CA VAL A 103 2.86 3.33 22.73
C VAL A 103 2.70 2.10 23.64
N LYS A 104 2.95 2.24 24.95
CA LYS A 104 2.74 1.15 25.93
C LYS A 104 1.26 0.78 26.11
N SER A 105 0.37 1.67 25.71
CA SER A 105 -1.08 1.56 25.87
C SER A 105 -1.79 1.10 24.59
N LEU A 106 -1.06 0.92 23.49
CA LEU A 106 -1.60 0.39 22.24
C LEU A 106 -2.12 -1.05 22.40
N LEU A 107 -3.30 -1.29 21.85
CA LEU A 107 -3.86 -2.62 21.67
C LEU A 107 -3.11 -3.40 20.57
N PRO A 108 -3.14 -4.74 20.58
CA PRO A 108 -2.63 -5.55 19.47
C PRO A 108 -3.26 -5.15 18.14
N GLY A 109 -2.44 -5.05 17.09
CA GLY A 109 -2.88 -4.53 15.80
C GLY A 109 -3.24 -3.04 15.83
N GLY A 110 -2.74 -2.29 16.81
CA GLY A 110 -2.93 -0.84 16.90
C GLY A 110 -2.18 -0.07 15.80
N ARG A 111 -2.39 1.25 15.76
CA ARG A 111 -1.83 2.13 14.72
C ARG A 111 -1.22 3.37 15.33
N VAL A 112 -0.07 3.79 14.84
CA VAL A 112 0.46 5.14 15.03
C VAL A 112 0.51 5.82 13.67
N VAL A 113 -0.14 6.97 13.53
CA VAL A 113 -0.15 7.75 12.30
C VAL A 113 0.33 9.17 12.59
N SER A 114 1.49 9.55 12.05
CA SER A 114 1.92 10.95 12.07
C SER A 114 1.24 11.74 10.96
N ILE A 115 0.97 13.02 11.21
CA ILE A 115 0.60 14.00 10.19
C ILE A 115 1.70 15.05 10.21
N SER A 116 2.40 15.24 9.10
CA SER A 116 3.53 16.17 9.00
C SER A 116 3.62 16.77 7.60
N ARG A 117 4.62 17.61 7.36
CA ARG A 117 4.88 18.25 6.06
C ARG A 117 6.07 17.58 5.35
N PRO A 118 6.04 17.42 4.01
CA PRO A 118 7.18 16.88 3.28
C PRO A 118 8.36 17.86 3.30
N VAL A 119 9.56 17.31 3.15
CA VAL A 119 10.76 18.09 2.84
C VAL A 119 10.75 18.42 1.35
N ARG A 120 10.98 19.69 1.02
CA ARG A 120 11.06 20.20 -0.36
C ARG A 120 12.35 20.97 -0.54
N ASP A 121 12.77 21.15 -1.79
CA ASP A 121 13.89 22.03 -2.13
C ASP A 121 13.55 23.49 -1.74
N GLY A 122 14.53 24.20 -1.19
CA GLY A 122 14.38 25.62 -0.80
C GLY A 122 13.88 25.87 0.62
N LEU A 123 13.65 24.82 1.43
CA LEU A 123 13.40 24.98 2.87
C LEU A 123 14.66 25.46 3.60
N ASP A 124 14.47 26.24 4.66
CA ASP A 124 15.55 26.56 5.59
C ASP A 124 16.12 25.26 6.21
N PRO A 125 17.45 25.12 6.37
CA PRO A 125 18.07 23.90 6.90
C PRO A 125 17.53 23.44 8.26
N GLU A 126 17.14 24.36 9.16
CA GLU A 126 16.60 24.01 10.47
C GLU A 126 15.21 23.37 10.32
N GLN A 127 14.36 23.94 9.47
CA GLN A 127 13.04 23.39 9.18
C GLN A 127 13.12 22.07 8.41
N ALA A 128 14.03 21.96 7.46
CA ALA A 128 14.28 20.71 6.74
C ALA A 128 14.75 19.59 7.70
N ALA A 129 15.65 19.91 8.63
CA ALA A 129 16.11 18.97 9.65
C ALA A 129 14.96 18.53 10.58
N ALA A 130 14.11 19.46 10.99
CA ALA A 130 12.99 19.16 11.87
C ALA A 130 11.95 18.24 11.20
N ARG A 131 11.53 18.57 9.97
CA ARG A 131 10.59 17.75 9.18
C ARG A 131 11.16 16.36 8.89
N GLN A 132 12.42 16.28 8.46
CA GLN A 132 13.07 14.99 8.21
C GLN A 132 13.25 14.17 9.51
N GLY A 133 13.41 14.85 10.65
CA GLY A 133 13.47 14.23 11.98
C GLY A 133 12.19 13.46 12.34
N VAL A 134 11.01 13.96 11.94
CA VAL A 134 9.73 13.26 12.12
C VAL A 134 9.76 11.90 11.42
N ASP A 135 10.28 11.84 10.19
CA ASP A 135 10.37 10.58 9.44
C ASP A 135 11.25 9.55 10.16
N GLY A 136 12.40 10.00 10.65
CA GLY A 136 13.33 9.17 11.40
C GLY A 136 12.71 8.63 12.69
N LEU A 137 11.99 9.49 13.41
CA LEU A 137 11.26 9.13 14.64
C LEU A 137 10.20 8.06 14.34
N VAL A 138 9.31 8.29 13.38
CA VAL A 138 8.22 7.36 13.06
C VAL A 138 8.73 6.03 12.54
N ARG A 139 9.78 6.03 11.70
CA ARG A 139 10.43 4.79 11.23
C ARG A 139 11.07 4.03 12.39
N SER A 140 11.72 4.71 13.32
CA SER A 140 12.30 4.07 14.50
C SER A 140 11.22 3.50 15.40
N LEU A 141 10.15 4.26 15.63
CA LEU A 141 9.00 3.84 16.41
C LEU A 141 8.37 2.55 15.85
N GLY A 142 8.17 2.44 14.53
CA GLY A 142 7.66 1.21 13.90
C GLY A 142 8.45 -0.05 14.26
N ARG A 143 9.76 0.08 14.50
CA ARG A 143 10.64 -1.02 14.93
C ARG A 143 10.51 -1.37 16.41
N GLU A 144 10.05 -0.43 17.23
CA GLU A 144 9.83 -0.61 18.66
C GLU A 144 8.43 -1.15 18.97
N LEU A 145 7.47 -0.92 18.07
CA LEU A 145 6.10 -1.36 18.21
C LEU A 145 6.00 -2.89 18.32
N ARG A 146 5.02 -3.33 19.12
CA ARG A 146 4.76 -4.75 19.40
C ARG A 146 3.33 -5.12 19.03
N GLY A 147 3.02 -6.42 19.08
CA GLY A 147 1.66 -6.91 18.89
C GLY A 147 1.10 -6.69 17.48
N GLY A 148 1.96 -6.53 16.47
CA GLY A 148 1.55 -6.29 15.09
C GLY A 148 0.99 -4.88 14.85
N ALA A 149 1.29 -3.93 15.73
CA ALA A 149 1.02 -2.52 15.49
C ALA A 149 1.99 -1.96 14.43
N THR A 150 1.56 -0.90 13.74
CA THR A 150 2.35 -0.25 12.68
C THR A 150 2.46 1.25 12.95
N ALA A 151 3.56 1.86 12.47
CA ALA A 151 3.78 3.30 12.51
C ALA A 151 3.96 3.83 11.08
N ASN A 152 3.10 4.75 10.66
CA ASN A 152 3.11 5.34 9.32
C ASN A 152 2.88 6.85 9.40
N GLY A 153 3.02 7.56 8.29
CA GLY A 153 2.78 9.00 8.22
C GLY A 153 1.94 9.43 7.03
N LEU A 154 1.24 10.55 7.19
CA LEU A 154 0.68 11.36 6.12
C LEU A 154 1.51 12.62 5.99
N LEU A 155 2.00 12.88 4.78
CA LEU A 155 2.69 14.12 4.43
C LEU A 155 1.69 15.01 3.69
N LEU A 156 1.29 16.11 4.31
CA LEU A 156 0.41 17.08 3.66
C LEU A 156 1.27 18.15 3.01
N ALA A 157 1.24 18.26 1.68
CA ALA A 157 1.95 19.34 0.98
C ALA A 157 1.44 20.72 1.44
N GLU A 158 2.25 21.76 1.23
CA GLU A 158 1.86 23.12 1.60
C GLU A 158 0.50 23.50 0.99
N GLY A 159 -0.37 24.12 1.79
CA GLY A 159 -1.75 24.45 1.40
C GLY A 159 -2.75 23.29 1.42
N ILE A 160 -2.31 22.06 1.69
CA ILE A 160 -3.20 20.91 1.93
C ILE A 160 -3.44 20.78 3.44
N ASP A 161 -4.71 20.57 3.81
CA ASP A 161 -5.15 20.33 5.18
C ASP A 161 -5.81 18.96 5.34
N MET A 162 -6.21 18.63 6.56
CA MET A 162 -6.90 17.37 6.88
C MET A 162 -8.33 17.27 6.33
N ASN A 163 -8.91 18.37 5.82
CA ASN A 163 -10.24 18.34 5.21
C ASN A 163 -10.19 17.82 3.78
N ALA A 164 -9.03 17.86 3.11
CA ALA A 164 -8.86 17.30 1.78
C ALA A 164 -9.24 15.80 1.73
N ALA A 165 -10.03 15.40 0.74
CA ALA A 165 -10.56 14.04 0.63
C ALA A 165 -9.47 12.96 0.70
N SER A 166 -8.30 13.22 0.10
CA SER A 166 -7.16 12.31 0.12
C SER A 166 -6.42 12.25 1.45
N ALA A 167 -6.41 13.33 2.23
CA ALA A 167 -5.89 13.30 3.60
C ALA A 167 -6.78 12.41 4.48
N GLN A 168 -8.11 12.59 4.38
CA GLN A 168 -9.08 11.75 5.09
C GLN A 168 -8.98 10.28 4.68
N ALA A 169 -8.91 10.00 3.37
CA ALA A 169 -8.78 8.63 2.86
C ALA A 169 -7.47 7.97 3.30
N GLY A 170 -6.36 8.71 3.25
CA GLY A 170 -5.06 8.25 3.73
C GLY A 170 -5.08 7.91 5.22
N LEU A 171 -5.67 8.79 6.04
CA LEU A 171 -5.80 8.54 7.48
C LEU A 171 -6.66 7.31 7.75
N ARG A 172 -7.81 7.20 7.08
CA ARG A 172 -8.71 6.06 7.24
C ARG A 172 -8.03 4.75 6.82
N PHE A 173 -7.31 4.74 5.70
CA PHE A 173 -6.56 3.58 5.25
C PHE A 173 -5.54 3.15 6.28
N LEU A 174 -4.69 4.08 6.76
CA LEU A 174 -3.63 3.80 7.73
C LEU A 174 -4.18 3.33 9.09
N LEU A 175 -5.33 3.85 9.54
CA LEU A 175 -5.99 3.43 10.78
C LEU A 175 -6.66 2.05 10.70
N SER A 176 -6.98 1.57 9.50
CA SER A 176 -7.78 0.37 9.29
C SER A 176 -6.98 -0.94 9.33
N GLY A 177 -7.71 -2.07 9.29
CA GLY A 177 -7.13 -3.39 8.98
C GLY A 177 -6.62 -3.52 7.54
N ARG A 178 -6.93 -2.57 6.65
CA ARG A 178 -6.50 -2.60 5.23
C ARG A 178 -5.00 -2.29 5.08
N SER A 179 -4.41 -1.55 6.03
CA SER A 179 -2.98 -1.20 6.06
C SER A 179 -2.11 -2.20 6.83
N ALA A 180 -2.59 -3.43 7.09
CA ALA A 180 -1.96 -4.39 8.00
C ALA A 180 -0.47 -4.68 7.76
N TYR A 181 0.00 -4.54 6.52
CA TYR A 181 1.40 -4.78 6.12
C TYR A 181 2.10 -3.55 5.53
N VAL A 182 1.49 -2.36 5.70
CA VAL A 182 2.10 -1.06 5.45
C VAL A 182 2.65 -0.55 6.78
N ASP A 183 3.97 -0.45 6.87
CA ASP A 183 4.64 -0.08 8.11
C ASP A 183 5.94 0.69 7.80
N GLY A 184 6.20 1.74 8.57
CA GLY A 184 7.25 2.72 8.37
C GLY A 184 7.14 3.48 7.05
N GLN A 185 5.94 3.67 6.51
CA GLN A 185 5.73 4.34 5.22
C GLN A 185 5.03 5.69 5.40
N PHE A 186 5.22 6.55 4.40
CA PHE A 186 4.61 7.87 4.31
C PHE A 186 3.77 7.93 3.04
N ILE A 187 2.56 8.50 3.15
CA ILE A 187 1.68 8.78 2.02
C ILE A 187 1.65 10.29 1.86
N GLU A 188 2.18 10.79 0.75
CA GLU A 188 2.14 12.21 0.43
C GLU A 188 0.82 12.57 -0.26
N VAL A 189 0.13 13.57 0.27
CA VAL A 189 -1.04 14.19 -0.32
C VAL A 189 -0.62 15.56 -0.83
N SER A 190 -0.55 15.69 -2.16
CA SER A 190 -0.04 16.89 -2.84
C SER A 190 -1.13 17.68 -3.57
N GLY A 191 -2.34 17.15 -3.67
CA GLY A 191 -3.47 17.82 -4.31
C GLY A 191 -4.76 17.79 -3.50
N THR A 192 -5.65 18.73 -3.80
CA THR A 192 -6.99 18.84 -3.19
C THR A 192 -8.06 18.00 -3.91
N ARG A 193 -7.72 17.40 -5.06
CA ARG A 193 -8.65 16.57 -5.82
C ARG A 193 -9.08 15.35 -5.01
N GLY A 194 -10.33 14.94 -5.21
CA GLY A 194 -10.86 13.69 -4.71
C GLY A 194 -12.26 13.82 -4.19
N THR A 195 -12.98 12.71 -4.15
CA THR A 195 -14.36 12.64 -3.66
C THR A 195 -14.44 11.52 -2.65
N LEU A 196 -14.94 11.82 -1.44
CA LEU A 196 -15.17 10.80 -0.43
C LEU A 196 -16.30 9.86 -0.90
N PRO A 197 -16.20 8.55 -0.64
CA PRO A 197 -17.25 7.64 -1.02
C PRO A 197 -18.48 7.84 -0.13
N GLY A 198 -19.67 7.61 -0.68
CA GLY A 198 -20.91 7.56 0.11
C GLY A 198 -20.95 6.36 1.06
N ASP A 199 -20.21 5.29 0.74
CA ASP A 199 -20.05 4.09 1.56
C ASP A 199 -18.57 3.67 1.60
N TRP A 200 -17.96 3.75 2.78
CA TRP A 200 -16.56 3.35 2.99
C TRP A 200 -16.32 1.84 2.90
N GLU A 201 -17.35 1.02 3.00
CA GLU A 201 -17.24 -0.43 2.78
C GLU A 201 -17.23 -0.77 1.28
N LYS A 202 -17.79 0.11 0.44
CA LYS A 202 -17.80 0.00 -1.02
C LYS A 202 -17.25 1.26 -1.71
N PRO A 203 -15.98 1.61 -1.47
CA PRO A 203 -15.41 2.86 -1.96
C PRO A 203 -15.24 2.93 -3.48
N LEU A 204 -15.40 1.80 -4.18
CA LEU A 204 -15.27 1.68 -5.63
C LEU A 204 -16.60 1.35 -6.31
N ALA A 205 -17.72 1.56 -5.62
CA ALA A 205 -19.05 1.34 -6.16
C ALA A 205 -19.24 2.09 -7.48
N GLY A 206 -19.67 1.38 -8.52
CA GLY A 206 -19.92 1.95 -9.84
C GLY A 206 -18.69 2.06 -10.75
N LYS A 207 -17.48 1.78 -10.24
CA LYS A 207 -16.23 1.84 -11.03
C LYS A 207 -16.02 0.58 -11.87
N VAL A 208 -15.35 0.73 -13.01
CA VAL A 208 -14.86 -0.34 -13.86
C VAL A 208 -13.35 -0.46 -13.72
N ALA A 209 -12.88 -1.62 -13.27
CA ALA A 209 -11.47 -1.88 -13.00
C ALA A 209 -10.90 -2.99 -13.87
N VAL A 210 -9.77 -2.73 -14.52
CA VAL A 210 -8.97 -3.72 -15.24
C VAL A 210 -7.80 -4.16 -14.38
N VAL A 211 -7.57 -5.47 -14.27
CA VAL A 211 -6.41 -6.03 -13.56
C VAL A 211 -5.64 -6.94 -14.49
N THR A 212 -4.38 -6.61 -14.78
CA THR A 212 -3.51 -7.47 -15.60
C THR A 212 -2.81 -8.53 -14.77
N GLY A 213 -2.54 -9.71 -15.35
CA GLY A 213 -1.99 -10.85 -14.62
C GLY A 213 -2.92 -11.39 -13.53
N ALA A 214 -4.24 -11.37 -13.79
CA ALA A 214 -5.27 -11.62 -12.78
C ALA A 214 -5.60 -13.10 -12.56
N ALA A 215 -5.04 -14.04 -13.32
CA ALA A 215 -5.44 -15.45 -13.24
C ALA A 215 -5.08 -16.13 -11.91
N ARG A 216 -4.11 -15.59 -11.14
CA ARG A 216 -3.65 -16.17 -9.86
C ARG A 216 -2.90 -15.16 -8.98
N GLY A 217 -2.51 -15.62 -7.78
CA GLY A 217 -1.59 -14.90 -6.91
C GLY A 217 -2.10 -13.51 -6.50
N ILE A 218 -1.22 -12.51 -6.59
CA ILE A 218 -1.53 -11.12 -6.23
C ILE A 218 -2.61 -10.53 -7.14
N GLY A 219 -2.55 -10.79 -8.46
CA GLY A 219 -3.56 -10.30 -9.40
C GLY A 219 -4.98 -10.80 -9.09
N ALA A 220 -5.12 -12.08 -8.74
CA ALA A 220 -6.40 -12.63 -8.31
C ALA A 220 -6.88 -12.02 -6.98
N ALA A 221 -5.98 -11.73 -6.04
CA ALA A 221 -6.33 -11.05 -4.79
C ALA A 221 -6.78 -9.60 -5.05
N ILE A 222 -6.11 -8.87 -5.94
CA ILE A 222 -6.51 -7.53 -6.38
C ILE A 222 -7.92 -7.57 -6.97
N ALA A 223 -8.17 -8.47 -7.93
CA ALA A 223 -9.50 -8.60 -8.54
C ALA A 223 -10.60 -8.83 -7.50
N LYS A 224 -10.35 -9.70 -6.51
CA LYS A 224 -11.30 -9.97 -5.42
C LYS A 224 -11.53 -8.77 -4.52
N THR A 225 -10.47 -8.05 -4.14
CA THR A 225 -10.57 -6.86 -3.29
C THR A 225 -11.30 -5.73 -4.00
N LEU A 226 -10.99 -5.44 -5.27
CA LEU A 226 -11.67 -4.40 -6.03
C LEU A 226 -13.17 -4.71 -6.21
N ALA A 227 -13.51 -5.98 -6.47
CA ALA A 227 -14.90 -6.41 -6.57
C ALA A 227 -15.65 -6.34 -5.23
N ARG A 228 -14.98 -6.74 -4.13
CA ARG A 228 -15.52 -6.59 -2.77
C ARG A 228 -15.86 -5.12 -2.47
N ASP A 229 -14.99 -4.21 -2.89
CA ASP A 229 -15.13 -2.77 -2.70
C ASP A 229 -16.09 -2.11 -3.70
N GLY A 230 -16.74 -2.90 -4.58
CA GLY A 230 -17.86 -2.45 -5.41
C GLY A 230 -17.57 -2.25 -6.90
N ALA A 231 -16.33 -2.49 -7.35
CA ALA A 231 -15.96 -2.33 -8.76
C ALA A 231 -16.43 -3.51 -9.63
N LYS A 232 -16.77 -3.22 -10.89
CA LYS A 232 -16.90 -4.22 -11.95
C LYS A 232 -15.53 -4.55 -12.49
N VAL A 233 -15.11 -5.82 -12.41
CA VAL A 233 -13.72 -6.21 -12.73
C VAL A 233 -13.60 -6.86 -14.11
N VAL A 234 -12.65 -6.37 -14.91
CA VAL A 234 -12.13 -7.03 -16.10
C VAL A 234 -10.80 -7.69 -15.73
N ALA A 235 -10.79 -9.01 -15.65
CA ALA A 235 -9.59 -9.79 -15.36
C ALA A 235 -8.84 -10.09 -16.67
N VAL A 236 -7.58 -9.65 -16.76
CA VAL A 236 -6.74 -9.80 -17.95
C VAL A 236 -5.57 -10.73 -17.65
N ASP A 237 -5.35 -11.73 -18.49
CA ASP A 237 -4.16 -12.60 -18.45
C ASP A 237 -3.92 -13.25 -19.81
N VAL A 238 -2.79 -13.91 -20.00
CA VAL A 238 -2.45 -14.57 -21.26
C VAL A 238 -3.42 -15.72 -21.58
N PRO A 239 -3.66 -16.06 -22.86
CA PRO A 239 -4.54 -17.17 -23.23
C PRO A 239 -4.21 -18.50 -22.55
N ALA A 240 -2.91 -18.78 -22.34
CA ALA A 240 -2.46 -19.98 -21.65
C ALA A 240 -2.96 -20.10 -20.19
N ALA A 241 -3.36 -18.98 -19.57
CA ALA A 241 -3.93 -18.93 -18.22
C ALA A 241 -5.47 -18.86 -18.22
N GLY A 242 -6.12 -19.02 -19.38
CA GLY A 242 -7.55 -18.77 -19.59
C GLY A 242 -8.48 -19.52 -18.63
N GLY A 243 -8.18 -20.78 -18.28
CA GLY A 243 -8.98 -21.55 -17.33
C GLY A 243 -8.95 -20.97 -15.91
N ALA A 244 -7.77 -20.61 -15.41
CA ALA A 244 -7.63 -19.96 -14.10
C ALA A 244 -8.22 -18.53 -14.11
N LEU A 245 -8.06 -17.81 -15.23
CA LEU A 245 -8.64 -16.48 -15.43
C LEU A 245 -10.17 -16.51 -15.38
N ALA A 246 -10.80 -17.46 -16.08
CA ALA A 246 -12.25 -17.62 -16.08
C ALA A 246 -12.78 -17.92 -14.67
N LYS A 247 -12.06 -18.73 -13.88
CA LYS A 247 -12.41 -19.00 -12.47
C LYS A 247 -12.42 -17.70 -11.65
N VAL A 248 -11.36 -16.90 -11.74
CA VAL A 248 -11.28 -15.61 -11.02
C VAL A 248 -12.39 -14.66 -11.47
N ALA A 249 -12.62 -14.52 -12.79
CA ALA A 249 -13.68 -13.67 -13.32
C ALA A 249 -15.07 -14.08 -12.81
N ASN A 250 -15.36 -15.38 -12.76
CA ASN A 250 -16.61 -15.90 -12.21
C ASN A 250 -16.75 -15.63 -10.70
N GLU A 251 -15.69 -15.87 -9.93
CA GLU A 251 -15.68 -15.61 -8.47
C GLU A 251 -15.99 -14.13 -8.14
N VAL A 252 -15.48 -13.21 -8.96
CA VAL A 252 -15.70 -11.76 -8.77
C VAL A 252 -16.90 -11.22 -9.54
N ARG A 253 -17.66 -12.08 -10.23
CA ARG A 253 -18.77 -11.71 -11.13
C ARG A 253 -18.36 -10.64 -12.17
N GLY A 254 -17.12 -10.71 -12.61
CA GLY A 254 -16.51 -9.85 -13.61
C GLY A 254 -16.48 -10.49 -14.99
N THR A 255 -15.58 -10.01 -15.84
CA THR A 255 -15.36 -10.56 -17.19
C THR A 255 -13.89 -10.89 -17.40
N ALA A 256 -13.60 -11.99 -18.11
CA ALA A 256 -12.25 -12.35 -18.50
C ALA A 256 -11.90 -11.78 -19.89
N LEU A 257 -10.67 -11.30 -20.05
CA LEU A 257 -10.07 -10.93 -21.34
C LEU A 257 -8.72 -11.65 -21.46
N GLN A 258 -8.63 -12.59 -22.39
CA GLN A 258 -7.39 -13.31 -22.66
C GLN A 258 -6.53 -12.48 -23.62
N LEU A 259 -5.44 -11.91 -23.12
CA LEU A 259 -4.62 -10.94 -23.84
C LEU A 259 -3.17 -10.99 -23.36
N ASP A 260 -2.24 -11.01 -24.32
CA ASP A 260 -0.84 -10.71 -24.04
C ASP A 260 -0.64 -9.19 -23.99
N VAL A 261 -0.30 -8.68 -22.80
CA VAL A 261 -0.09 -7.25 -22.54
C VAL A 261 1.08 -6.66 -23.34
N THR A 262 1.96 -7.47 -23.91
CA THR A 262 3.08 -6.99 -24.73
C THR A 262 2.68 -6.60 -26.15
N ARG A 263 1.48 -6.95 -26.60
CA ARG A 263 0.98 -6.54 -27.92
C ARG A 263 0.90 -5.03 -28.06
N ALA A 264 1.11 -4.54 -29.27
CA ALA A 264 1.04 -3.11 -29.59
C ALA A 264 -0.37 -2.52 -29.38
N ASP A 265 -1.42 -3.32 -29.58
CA ASP A 265 -2.83 -2.93 -29.47
C ASP A 265 -3.46 -3.26 -28.10
N ALA A 266 -2.69 -3.76 -27.14
CA ALA A 266 -3.21 -4.24 -25.86
C ALA A 266 -4.05 -3.19 -25.11
N GLY A 267 -3.59 -1.93 -25.08
CA GLY A 267 -4.32 -0.83 -24.44
C GLY A 267 -5.69 -0.58 -25.09
N HIS A 268 -5.75 -0.58 -26.42
CA HIS A 268 -6.99 -0.39 -27.17
C HIS A 268 -8.00 -1.52 -26.92
N LEU A 269 -7.54 -2.79 -26.95
CA LEU A 269 -8.39 -3.95 -26.68
C LEU A 269 -8.94 -3.95 -25.26
N ILE A 270 -8.15 -3.47 -24.29
CA ILE A 270 -8.60 -3.30 -22.90
C ILE A 270 -9.71 -2.25 -22.80
N ILE A 271 -9.52 -1.08 -23.42
CA ILE A 271 -10.53 0.00 -23.44
C ILE A 271 -11.81 -0.48 -24.10
N GLU A 272 -11.69 -1.14 -25.26
CA GLU A 272 -12.81 -1.67 -26.03
C GLU A 272 -13.63 -2.67 -25.18
N HIS A 273 -12.95 -3.67 -24.60
CA HIS A 273 -13.63 -4.68 -23.80
C HIS A 273 -14.29 -4.10 -22.55
N ALA A 274 -13.62 -3.19 -21.85
CA ALA A 274 -14.17 -2.53 -20.66
C ALA A 274 -15.41 -1.69 -21.00
N THR A 275 -15.32 -0.90 -22.08
CA THR A 275 -16.44 -0.08 -22.58
C THR A 275 -17.61 -0.95 -23.04
N GLN A 276 -17.38 -1.99 -23.85
CA GLN A 276 -18.44 -2.85 -24.36
C GLN A 276 -19.17 -3.63 -23.26
N ARG A 277 -18.46 -4.08 -22.22
CA ARG A 277 -19.05 -4.91 -21.16
C ARG A 277 -19.62 -4.12 -20.00
N HIS A 278 -19.01 -2.98 -19.68
CA HIS A 278 -19.29 -2.26 -18.43
C HIS A 278 -19.55 -0.77 -18.60
N GLY A 279 -19.38 -0.22 -19.81
CA GLY A 279 -19.70 1.16 -20.17
C GLY A 279 -18.57 2.17 -20.01
N GLY A 280 -17.39 1.76 -19.52
CA GLY A 280 -16.25 2.65 -19.37
C GLY A 280 -15.04 1.97 -18.73
N LEU A 281 -14.02 2.77 -18.41
CA LEU A 281 -12.79 2.33 -17.73
C LEU A 281 -12.32 3.40 -16.73
N ASP A 282 -12.41 3.09 -15.44
CA ASP A 282 -12.06 4.03 -14.36
C ASP A 282 -10.71 3.69 -13.70
N ILE A 283 -10.37 2.39 -13.63
CA ILE A 283 -9.22 1.89 -12.88
C ILE A 283 -8.42 0.91 -13.74
N VAL A 284 -7.09 1.06 -13.79
CA VAL A 284 -6.18 0.08 -14.38
C VAL A 284 -5.11 -0.31 -13.38
N VAL A 285 -4.98 -1.61 -13.13
CA VAL A 285 -3.92 -2.17 -12.29
C VAL A 285 -2.91 -2.94 -13.15
N HIS A 286 -1.71 -2.37 -13.28
CA HIS A 286 -0.58 -3.01 -13.95
C HIS A 286 0.11 -4.00 -13.01
N ASN A 287 -0.47 -5.19 -12.85
CA ASN A 287 0.06 -6.26 -12.02
C ASN A 287 0.83 -7.33 -12.81
N ALA A 288 0.55 -7.51 -14.11
CA ALA A 288 1.27 -8.47 -14.94
C ALA A 288 2.80 -8.26 -14.83
N GLY A 289 3.52 -9.34 -14.59
CA GLY A 289 4.97 -9.30 -14.48
C GLY A 289 5.61 -10.68 -14.42
N ILE A 290 6.84 -10.76 -14.90
CA ILE A 290 7.65 -11.98 -14.90
C ILE A 290 9.02 -11.74 -14.28
N THR A 291 9.63 -12.83 -13.82
CA THR A 291 11.02 -12.89 -13.38
C THR A 291 11.78 -13.89 -14.26
N ARG A 292 13.05 -13.58 -14.56
CA ARG A 292 14.00 -14.43 -15.28
C ARG A 292 15.36 -14.27 -14.64
N ASP A 293 15.48 -14.80 -13.44
CA ASP A 293 16.61 -14.55 -12.55
C ASP A 293 17.87 -15.24 -13.08
N LYS A 294 18.94 -14.45 -13.21
CA LYS A 294 20.27 -14.89 -13.63
C LYS A 294 21.29 -13.84 -13.21
N LEU A 295 22.50 -14.27 -12.84
CA LEU A 295 23.61 -13.32 -12.66
C LEU A 295 23.87 -12.61 -14.00
N LEU A 296 24.16 -11.31 -13.97
CA LEU A 296 24.34 -10.50 -15.17
C LEU A 296 25.42 -11.08 -16.11
N ALA A 297 26.51 -11.62 -15.54
CA ALA A 297 27.58 -12.29 -16.29
C ALA A 297 27.10 -13.50 -17.12
N ASN A 298 25.93 -14.06 -16.80
CA ASN A 298 25.33 -15.21 -17.48
C ASN A 298 23.96 -14.88 -18.08
N MET A 299 23.61 -13.60 -18.19
CA MET A 299 22.32 -13.14 -18.71
C MET A 299 22.31 -13.20 -20.22
N ASP A 300 21.27 -13.81 -20.80
CA ASP A 300 21.03 -13.77 -22.24
C ASP A 300 20.00 -12.68 -22.61
N GLU A 301 20.01 -12.30 -23.88
CA GLU A 301 19.15 -11.28 -24.44
C GLU A 301 17.65 -11.59 -24.28
N GLY A 302 17.25 -12.85 -24.46
CA GLY A 302 15.85 -13.27 -24.34
C GLY A 302 15.30 -13.07 -22.92
N ARG A 303 16.08 -13.45 -21.90
CA ARG A 303 15.74 -13.21 -20.48
C ARG A 303 15.71 -11.73 -20.12
N TRP A 304 16.61 -10.93 -20.68
CA TRP A 304 16.61 -9.49 -20.46
C TRP A 304 15.39 -8.84 -21.11
N LYS A 305 15.24 -8.97 -22.44
CA LYS A 305 14.19 -8.32 -23.23
C LYS A 305 12.80 -8.71 -22.76
N SER A 306 12.55 -9.99 -22.47
CA SER A 306 11.21 -10.43 -22.03
C SER A 306 10.78 -9.78 -20.71
N VAL A 307 11.71 -9.63 -19.74
CA VAL A 307 11.41 -8.99 -18.46
C VAL A 307 11.10 -7.51 -18.65
N ILE A 308 11.90 -6.78 -19.44
CA ILE A 308 11.66 -5.36 -19.72
C ILE A 308 10.36 -5.16 -20.51
N ALA A 309 10.12 -5.97 -21.53
CA ALA A 309 8.93 -5.89 -22.38
C ALA A 309 7.64 -6.08 -21.58
N VAL A 310 7.59 -7.10 -20.72
CA VAL A 310 6.39 -7.41 -19.92
C VAL A 310 6.23 -6.44 -18.75
N ASN A 311 7.29 -6.14 -18.01
CA ASN A 311 7.17 -5.44 -16.73
C ASN A 311 7.15 -3.92 -16.87
N THR A 312 7.60 -3.35 -18.00
CA THR A 312 7.76 -1.89 -18.14
C THR A 312 7.25 -1.38 -19.49
N GLU A 313 7.73 -1.90 -20.63
CA GLU A 313 7.35 -1.36 -21.95
C GLU A 313 5.86 -1.55 -22.26
N SER A 314 5.28 -2.69 -21.87
CA SER A 314 3.84 -2.95 -22.00
C SER A 314 3.01 -1.87 -21.30
N GLN A 315 3.41 -1.47 -20.08
CA GLN A 315 2.70 -0.49 -19.27
C GLN A 315 2.80 0.90 -19.90
N LEU A 316 3.97 1.29 -20.40
CA LEU A 316 4.16 2.54 -21.12
C LEU A 316 3.26 2.63 -22.36
N ARG A 317 3.23 1.58 -23.20
CA ARG A 317 2.37 1.54 -24.39
C ARG A 317 0.88 1.58 -24.05
N MET A 318 0.46 0.83 -23.04
CA MET A 318 -0.93 0.85 -22.58
C MET A 318 -1.31 2.22 -22.02
N ASN A 319 -0.45 2.85 -21.23
CA ASN A 319 -0.68 4.20 -20.68
C ASN A 319 -0.81 5.25 -21.79
N GLN A 320 0.00 5.17 -22.84
CA GLN A 320 -0.13 6.04 -24.01
C GLN A 320 -1.51 5.89 -24.67
N ALA A 321 -1.99 4.66 -24.85
CA ALA A 321 -3.33 4.41 -25.39
C ALA A 321 -4.44 4.95 -24.46
N PHE A 322 -4.31 4.80 -23.14
CA PHE A 322 -5.29 5.32 -22.18
C PHE A 322 -5.35 6.85 -22.17
N LEU A 323 -4.19 7.52 -22.23
CA LEU A 323 -4.11 8.98 -22.31
C LEU A 323 -4.66 9.50 -23.65
N ALA A 324 -4.33 8.82 -24.76
CA ALA A 324 -4.85 9.17 -26.08
C ALA A 324 -6.38 9.02 -26.18
N ALA A 325 -6.95 8.06 -25.44
CA ALA A 325 -8.39 7.88 -25.34
C ALA A 325 -9.10 8.94 -24.47
N GLY A 326 -8.37 9.78 -23.73
CA GLY A 326 -8.92 10.89 -22.95
C GLY A 326 -9.86 10.44 -21.83
N LEU A 327 -9.54 9.33 -21.14
CA LEU A 327 -10.39 8.75 -20.10
C LEU A 327 -10.39 9.62 -18.82
N PRO A 328 -11.46 10.37 -18.53
CA PRO A 328 -11.46 11.32 -17.43
C PRO A 328 -11.46 10.60 -16.08
N GLY A 329 -10.64 11.08 -15.15
CA GLY A 329 -10.59 10.53 -13.80
C GLY A 329 -9.88 9.17 -13.66
N LEU A 330 -9.28 8.65 -14.74
CA LEU A 330 -8.62 7.34 -14.77
C LEU A 330 -7.56 7.19 -13.66
N ARG A 331 -7.68 6.13 -12.85
CA ARG A 331 -6.73 5.77 -11.80
C ARG A 331 -5.88 4.59 -12.24
N VAL A 332 -4.57 4.81 -12.33
CA VAL A 332 -3.60 3.76 -12.67
C VAL A 332 -2.78 3.39 -11.44
N VAL A 333 -2.71 2.10 -11.11
CA VAL A 333 -1.83 1.61 -10.03
C VAL A 333 -0.92 0.52 -10.57
N ALA A 334 0.39 0.75 -10.52
CA ALA A 334 1.39 -0.19 -11.03
C ALA A 334 2.07 -0.99 -9.91
N LEU A 335 2.47 -2.22 -10.22
CA LEU A 335 3.25 -3.06 -9.31
C LEU A 335 4.75 -2.85 -9.54
N ALA A 336 5.39 -2.14 -8.62
CA ALA A 336 6.84 -2.06 -8.47
C ALA A 336 7.37 -3.27 -7.65
N SER A 337 8.47 -3.09 -6.92
CA SER A 337 9.02 -4.10 -5.99
C SER A 337 10.10 -3.46 -5.12
N THR A 338 10.30 -3.97 -3.90
CA THR A 338 11.47 -3.62 -3.09
C THR A 338 12.80 -3.96 -3.78
N SER A 339 12.85 -4.96 -4.67
CA SER A 339 14.04 -5.25 -5.49
C SER A 339 14.36 -4.11 -6.46
N GLY A 340 13.36 -3.34 -6.91
CA GLY A 340 13.58 -2.15 -7.72
C GLY A 340 14.15 -0.96 -6.93
N ILE A 341 14.01 -0.97 -5.60
CA ILE A 341 14.51 0.07 -4.70
C ILE A 341 15.95 -0.24 -4.27
N ALA A 342 16.20 -1.46 -3.78
CA ALA A 342 17.46 -1.83 -3.15
C ALA A 342 18.36 -2.72 -4.02
N GLY A 343 17.87 -3.18 -5.17
CA GLY A 343 18.50 -4.24 -5.94
C GLY A 343 18.34 -5.61 -5.29
N ASN A 344 18.67 -6.66 -6.04
CA ASN A 344 18.75 -8.03 -5.52
C ASN A 344 19.68 -8.88 -6.38
N ARG A 345 20.42 -9.81 -5.76
CA ARG A 345 21.40 -10.66 -6.46
C ARG A 345 20.68 -11.55 -7.48
N GLY A 346 21.14 -11.51 -8.73
CA GLY A 346 20.57 -12.30 -9.82
C GLY A 346 19.30 -11.71 -10.44
N GLN A 347 18.92 -10.48 -10.05
CA GLN A 347 17.71 -9.80 -10.52
C GLN A 347 18.03 -8.46 -11.19
N THR A 348 19.14 -8.32 -11.91
CA THR A 348 19.50 -7.05 -12.56
C THR A 348 18.45 -6.59 -13.57
N ASN A 349 17.94 -7.50 -14.40
CA ASN A 349 16.81 -7.25 -15.32
C ASN A 349 15.52 -6.89 -14.57
N TYR A 350 15.16 -7.66 -13.54
CA TYR A 350 13.92 -7.46 -12.79
C TYR A 350 13.96 -6.16 -11.97
N ALA A 351 15.05 -5.89 -11.25
CA ALA A 351 15.28 -4.65 -10.53
C ALA A 351 15.27 -3.44 -11.48
N ALA A 352 15.91 -3.53 -12.65
CA ALA A 352 15.83 -2.50 -13.68
C ALA A 352 14.37 -2.25 -14.10
N SER A 353 13.59 -3.31 -14.35
CA SER A 353 12.18 -3.17 -14.73
C SER A 353 11.32 -2.51 -13.64
N LYS A 354 11.48 -2.93 -12.37
CA LYS A 354 10.68 -2.41 -11.26
C LYS A 354 11.13 -1.02 -10.78
N GLY A 355 12.41 -0.71 -10.94
CA GLY A 355 12.93 0.67 -10.87
C GLY A 355 12.32 1.55 -11.96
N GLY A 356 12.27 1.04 -13.20
CA GLY A 356 11.64 1.69 -14.34
C GLY A 356 10.16 1.97 -14.13
N VAL A 357 9.40 1.05 -13.48
CA VAL A 357 8.00 1.29 -13.12
C VAL A 357 7.86 2.49 -12.18
N MET A 358 8.70 2.61 -11.14
CA MET A 358 8.66 3.76 -10.22
C MET A 358 8.99 5.07 -10.95
N GLY A 359 9.97 5.05 -11.85
CA GLY A 359 10.30 6.19 -12.70
C GLY A 359 9.15 6.58 -13.64
N MET A 360 8.52 5.60 -14.30
CA MET A 360 7.36 5.80 -15.16
C MET A 360 6.20 6.45 -14.39
N VAL A 361 5.87 5.95 -13.20
CA VAL A 361 4.80 6.48 -12.36
C VAL A 361 5.04 7.94 -12.02
N ARG A 362 6.24 8.28 -11.53
CA ARG A 362 6.59 9.67 -11.21
C ARG A 362 6.53 10.58 -12.43
N ALA A 363 7.12 10.16 -13.55
CA ALA A 363 7.18 10.97 -14.77
C ALA A 363 5.82 11.11 -15.48
N SER A 364 4.89 10.18 -15.26
CA SER A 364 3.57 10.21 -15.90
C SER A 364 2.51 10.94 -15.05
N ALA A 365 2.85 11.32 -13.81
CA ALA A 365 1.91 11.90 -12.85
C ALA A 365 1.20 13.14 -13.41
N GLU A 366 1.93 14.07 -14.02
CA GLU A 366 1.37 15.30 -14.61
C GLU A 366 0.47 15.01 -15.80
N ALA A 367 0.88 14.10 -16.69
CA ALA A 367 0.08 13.72 -17.86
C ALA A 367 -1.27 13.10 -17.46
N PHE A 368 -1.27 12.23 -16.44
CA PHE A 368 -2.52 11.68 -15.89
C PHE A 368 -3.33 12.73 -15.12
N ALA A 369 -2.68 13.69 -14.45
CA ALA A 369 -3.39 14.79 -13.80
C ALA A 369 -4.14 15.67 -14.81
N GLY A 370 -3.58 15.84 -16.02
CA GLY A 370 -4.21 16.60 -17.12
C GLY A 370 -5.51 15.99 -17.67
N VAL A 371 -5.83 14.73 -17.34
CA VAL A 371 -7.12 14.08 -17.64
C VAL A 371 -7.94 13.82 -16.36
N ASP A 372 -7.71 14.61 -15.31
CA ASP A 372 -8.30 14.45 -13.96
C ASP A 372 -8.01 13.10 -13.28
N GLY A 373 -7.13 12.30 -13.88
CA GLY A 373 -6.70 11.00 -13.39
C GLY A 373 -5.52 11.08 -12.42
N GLY A 374 -4.88 9.93 -12.23
CA GLY A 374 -3.67 9.81 -11.43
C GLY A 374 -3.01 8.46 -11.62
N ILE A 375 -1.71 8.41 -11.37
CA ILE A 375 -0.91 7.20 -11.46
C ILE A 375 -0.05 7.05 -10.22
N ASN A 376 -0.10 5.88 -9.59
CA ASN A 376 0.69 5.53 -8.40
C ASN A 376 1.28 4.12 -8.56
N ALA A 377 2.18 3.75 -7.66
CA ALA A 377 2.73 2.40 -7.57
C ALA A 377 2.62 1.83 -6.17
N VAL A 378 2.55 0.50 -6.11
CA VAL A 378 2.79 -0.28 -4.90
C VAL A 378 4.06 -1.09 -5.08
N ALA A 379 4.95 -1.06 -4.09
CA ALA A 379 6.19 -1.84 -4.06
C ALA A 379 6.10 -2.94 -2.99
N PRO A 380 5.66 -4.16 -3.33
CA PRO A 380 5.61 -5.26 -2.38
C PRO A 380 7.00 -5.69 -1.91
N GLY A 381 7.09 -6.02 -0.62
CA GLY A 381 8.23 -6.74 -0.04
C GLY A 381 8.06 -8.25 -0.16
N PHE A 382 8.41 -8.98 0.90
CA PHE A 382 8.19 -10.42 0.94
C PHE A 382 6.69 -10.74 1.15
N ILE A 383 6.04 -11.28 0.12
CA ILE A 383 4.64 -11.71 0.13
C ILE A 383 4.54 -13.23 -0.04
N GLU A 384 3.70 -13.89 0.76
CA GLU A 384 3.46 -15.32 0.66
C GLU A 384 2.63 -15.64 -0.60
N THR A 385 3.28 -16.28 -1.57
CA THR A 385 2.70 -16.69 -2.84
C THR A 385 3.24 -18.06 -3.26
N GLU A 386 2.63 -18.68 -4.28
CA GLU A 386 3.19 -19.88 -4.92
C GLU A 386 4.62 -19.65 -5.44
N MET A 387 4.96 -18.42 -5.84
CA MET A 387 6.29 -18.07 -6.33
C MET A 387 7.32 -18.06 -5.18
N THR A 388 7.01 -17.42 -4.05
CA THR A 388 7.92 -17.37 -2.90
C THR A 388 8.03 -18.71 -2.17
N ALA A 389 7.06 -19.62 -2.36
CA ALA A 389 7.14 -20.99 -1.88
C ALA A 389 8.34 -21.77 -2.47
N LYS A 390 8.81 -21.40 -3.67
CA LYS A 390 9.95 -22.03 -4.37
C LYS A 390 11.33 -21.54 -3.90
N VAL A 391 11.39 -20.46 -3.10
CA VAL A 391 12.64 -19.92 -2.57
C VAL A 391 13.23 -20.88 -1.53
N PRO A 392 14.56 -21.13 -1.52
CA PRO A 392 15.21 -21.98 -0.51
C PRO A 392 14.83 -21.60 0.93
N MET A 393 14.63 -22.62 1.78
CA MET A 393 14.03 -22.41 3.11
C MET A 393 14.77 -21.38 3.97
N ALA A 394 16.10 -21.41 3.99
CA ALA A 394 16.92 -20.50 4.79
C ALA A 394 16.74 -19.03 4.35
N THR A 395 16.90 -18.73 3.05
CA THR A 395 16.69 -17.40 2.49
C THR A 395 15.25 -16.92 2.69
N ARG A 396 14.28 -17.85 2.55
CA ARG A 396 12.87 -17.57 2.78
C ARG A 396 12.59 -17.21 4.24
N ALA A 397 13.22 -17.89 5.20
CA ALA A 397 13.06 -17.60 6.62
C ALA A 397 13.61 -16.21 6.98
N VAL A 398 14.78 -15.84 6.46
CA VAL A 398 15.39 -14.51 6.66
C VAL A 398 14.47 -13.40 6.13
N GLY A 399 14.09 -13.47 4.84
CA GLY A 399 13.24 -12.47 4.21
C GLY A 399 11.85 -12.34 4.83
N ARG A 400 11.33 -13.45 5.39
CA ARG A 400 10.03 -13.52 6.05
C ARG A 400 10.05 -13.02 7.50
N MET A 401 11.06 -13.40 8.29
CA MET A 401 11.00 -13.25 9.76
C MET A 401 12.01 -12.25 10.31
N LEU A 402 13.12 -12.00 9.62
CA LEU A 402 14.22 -11.18 10.15
C LEU A 402 14.29 -9.81 9.49
N MET A 403 13.80 -9.67 8.26
CA MET A 403 13.85 -8.40 7.54
C MET A 403 12.71 -7.43 7.91
N PRO A 404 11.44 -7.84 8.02
CA PRO A 404 10.33 -6.95 8.38
C PRO A 404 10.18 -6.78 9.89
N SER A 405 9.85 -5.58 10.37
CA SER A 405 9.52 -5.31 11.79
C SER A 405 8.34 -6.15 12.29
N LEU A 406 7.43 -6.52 11.40
CA LEU A 406 6.28 -7.39 11.71
C LEU A 406 6.62 -8.89 11.86
N MET A 407 7.88 -9.26 11.63
CA MET A 407 8.44 -10.62 11.78
C MET A 407 7.66 -11.73 11.02
N GLN A 408 6.98 -11.36 9.94
CA GLN A 408 6.26 -12.31 9.09
C GLN A 408 6.18 -11.79 7.66
N GLY A 409 5.88 -12.68 6.71
CA GLY A 409 5.58 -12.30 5.33
C GLY A 409 4.18 -11.71 5.19
N GLY A 410 4.01 -10.82 4.22
CA GLY A 410 2.71 -10.27 3.88
C GLY A 410 1.87 -11.28 3.10
N LEU A 411 0.59 -10.99 2.95
CA LEU A 411 -0.35 -11.75 2.14
C LEU A 411 -0.70 -10.99 0.85
N PRO A 412 -1.16 -11.67 -0.21
CA PRO A 412 -1.64 -11.02 -1.42
C PRO A 412 -2.71 -9.95 -1.17
N VAL A 413 -3.58 -10.17 -0.17
CA VAL A 413 -4.61 -9.20 0.23
C VAL A 413 -3.99 -7.89 0.72
N ASP A 414 -2.84 -7.91 1.42
CA ASP A 414 -2.23 -6.70 1.94
C ASP A 414 -1.78 -5.76 0.80
N VAL A 415 -1.34 -6.33 -0.32
CA VAL A 415 -1.02 -5.58 -1.55
C VAL A 415 -2.29 -5.09 -2.24
N ALA A 416 -3.31 -5.93 -2.30
CA ALA A 416 -4.59 -5.60 -2.92
C ALA A 416 -5.30 -4.44 -2.21
N GLU A 417 -5.25 -4.38 -0.88
CA GLU A 417 -5.82 -3.28 -0.09
C GLU A 417 -5.15 -1.94 -0.38
N ALA A 418 -3.82 -1.91 -0.48
CA ALA A 418 -3.07 -0.70 -0.82
C ALA A 418 -3.40 -0.22 -2.25
N ILE A 419 -3.58 -1.17 -3.18
CA ILE A 419 -3.98 -0.85 -4.56
C ILE A 419 -5.41 -0.31 -4.59
N ALA A 420 -6.36 -0.93 -3.88
CA ALA A 420 -7.75 -0.47 -3.82
C ALA A 420 -7.84 0.94 -3.23
N PHE A 421 -7.05 1.25 -2.20
CA PHE A 421 -6.93 2.59 -1.64
C PHE A 421 -6.45 3.60 -2.69
N LEU A 422 -5.29 3.35 -3.33
CA LEU A 422 -4.72 4.27 -4.33
C LEU A 422 -5.56 4.40 -5.61
N ALA A 423 -6.42 3.41 -5.89
CA ALA A 423 -7.33 3.42 -7.03
C ALA A 423 -8.66 4.13 -6.74
N SER A 424 -8.94 4.52 -5.48
CA SER A 424 -10.19 5.18 -5.11
C SER A 424 -10.21 6.66 -5.53
N ASP A 425 -11.40 7.18 -5.84
CA ASP A 425 -11.59 8.61 -6.10
C ASP A 425 -11.19 9.48 -4.90
N ALA A 426 -11.32 8.94 -3.69
CA ALA A 426 -10.93 9.64 -2.47
C ALA A 426 -9.41 9.88 -2.41
N ALA A 427 -8.60 9.03 -3.05
CA ALA A 427 -7.15 9.14 -3.12
C ALA A 427 -6.62 10.00 -4.29
N ALA A 428 -7.48 10.75 -4.99
CA ALA A 428 -7.09 11.49 -6.20
C ALA A 428 -6.02 12.59 -6.00
N GLY A 429 -5.85 13.08 -4.78
CA GLY A 429 -4.80 14.01 -4.35
C GLY A 429 -3.45 13.35 -4.07
N ILE A 430 -3.34 12.02 -4.24
CA ILE A 430 -2.10 11.24 -4.17
C ILE A 430 -1.75 10.83 -5.60
N ASN A 431 -0.61 11.31 -6.11
CA ASN A 431 -0.23 11.10 -7.52
C ASN A 431 1.28 11.08 -7.68
N GLY A 432 1.79 10.15 -8.48
CA GLY A 432 3.23 9.95 -8.70
C GLY A 432 3.94 9.18 -7.58
N GLU A 433 3.18 8.66 -6.61
CA GLU A 433 3.73 8.07 -5.39
C GLU A 433 4.02 6.57 -5.53
N THR A 434 4.98 6.08 -4.73
CA THR A 434 5.24 4.64 -4.59
C THR A 434 5.13 4.20 -3.14
N LEU A 435 4.06 3.46 -2.82
CA LEU A 435 3.82 2.95 -1.47
C LEU A 435 4.40 1.54 -1.29
N ARG A 436 5.29 1.35 -0.31
CA ARG A 436 5.81 0.01 0.00
C ARG A 436 4.83 -0.79 0.87
N VAL A 437 4.53 -2.01 0.47
CA VAL A 437 3.75 -2.98 1.26
C VAL A 437 4.72 -4.07 1.71
N CYS A 438 5.44 -3.81 2.80
CA CYS A 438 6.64 -4.58 3.14
C CYS A 438 6.82 -4.89 4.64
N GLY A 439 5.89 -4.52 5.50
CA GLY A 439 6.01 -4.70 6.95
C GLY A 439 7.29 -4.08 7.53
N GLN A 440 7.69 -2.92 6.98
CA GLN A 440 8.92 -2.21 7.33
C GLN A 440 10.21 -3.03 7.15
N SER A 441 10.33 -3.72 6.02
CA SER A 441 11.55 -4.45 5.64
C SER A 441 12.80 -3.57 5.75
N LEU A 442 13.87 -4.11 6.36
CA LEU A 442 15.21 -3.50 6.45
C LEU A 442 15.83 -3.20 5.07
N ILE A 443 15.34 -3.83 4.00
CA ILE A 443 15.78 -3.58 2.62
C ILE A 443 15.19 -2.25 2.15
N GLY A 444 16.01 -1.32 1.66
CA GLY A 444 15.56 -0.01 1.18
C GLY A 444 16.68 0.86 0.61
N ARG A 445 16.31 2.08 0.23
CA ARG A 445 17.20 3.20 -0.12
C ARG A 445 16.86 4.36 0.80
#